data_AF-A0A843IU02-F1
#
_entry.id   AF-A0A843IU02-F1
#
_cell.length_a   1.000
_cell.length_b   1.000
_cell.length_c   1.000
_cell.angle_alpha   90.00
_cell.angle_beta   90.00
_cell.angle_gamma   90.00
#
_symmetry.space_group_name_H-M   'P 1'
#
loop_
_entity.id
_entity.type
_entity.pdbx_description
1 polymer ?
#
loop_
_entity_poly.entity_id
_entity_poly.type
_entity_poly.pdbx_seq_one_letter_code
_entity_poly.pdbx_strand_id
1 'polypeptide(L)'
;MYLVGEFYRKKALVNDDISAKELASKYLNEALRFLYQAENPVIEEIKIKHDIASVSTDIVTSLNILTEININGVFDDDIAALYFDKKDFDKAISYYQKFIERNFIMSIAALINKATIYMKINKINDAETNVNSCINLINDMSISNNYLLSANKLYALIFKFIILYKKNNHNDLNEISRMILDMEKNLLNKNNADGFIVGIDDSKDILSKSIDNFKINRIITSQEETEIINFFKRS
;
A
#
# COMPACT_ATOMS: atom_id res chain seq x y z
N MET A 1 -0.12 12.17 -16.28
CA MET A 1 -0.24 10.92 -17.07
C MET A 1 0.34 9.72 -16.32
N TYR A 2 1.60 9.75 -15.85
CA TYR A 2 2.20 8.63 -15.08
C TYR A 2 1.39 8.23 -13.83
N LEU A 3 1.01 9.20 -12.99
CA LEU A 3 0.16 8.94 -11.81
C LEU A 3 -1.22 8.37 -12.15
N VAL A 4 -1.75 8.68 -13.34
CA VAL A 4 -3.03 8.15 -13.83
C VAL A 4 -2.85 6.70 -14.33
N GLY A 5 -1.72 6.41 -14.98
CA GLY A 5 -1.32 5.06 -15.35
C GLY A 5 -1.11 4.14 -14.14
N GLU A 6 -0.39 4.62 -13.12
CA GLU A 6 -0.19 3.89 -11.85
C GLU A 6 -1.51 3.62 -11.10
N PHE A 7 -2.46 4.56 -11.16
CA PHE A 7 -3.79 4.37 -10.59
C PHE A 7 -4.54 3.21 -11.27
N TYR A 8 -4.56 3.16 -12.61
CA TYR A 8 -5.19 2.06 -13.35
C TYR A 8 -4.44 0.73 -13.21
N ARG A 9 -3.10 0.75 -13.07
CA ARG A 9 -2.29 -0.45 -12.80
C ARG A 9 -2.68 -1.09 -11.47
N LYS A 10 -2.79 -0.30 -10.41
CA LYS A 10 -3.22 -0.80 -9.09
C LYS A 10 -4.65 -1.34 -9.14
N LYS A 11 -5.55 -0.67 -9.88
CA LYS A 11 -6.93 -1.15 -10.08
C LYS A 11 -6.98 -2.48 -10.84
N ALA A 12 -6.13 -2.65 -11.85
CA ALA A 12 -6.02 -3.89 -12.63
C ALA A 12 -5.50 -5.08 -11.80
N LEU A 13 -4.52 -4.84 -10.93
CA LEU A 13 -3.95 -5.87 -10.05
C LEU A 13 -4.95 -6.38 -9.01
N VAL A 14 -5.84 -5.53 -8.53
CA VAL A 14 -6.81 -5.90 -7.49
C VAL A 14 -8.02 -6.67 -8.05
N ASN A 15 -8.45 -6.37 -9.28
CA ASN A 15 -9.72 -6.89 -9.82
C ASN A 15 -9.57 -7.82 -11.04
N ASP A 16 -8.33 -8.11 -11.47
CA ASP A 16 -8.02 -8.81 -12.73
C ASP A 16 -8.73 -8.20 -13.95
N ASP A 17 -8.97 -6.90 -13.88
CA ASP A 17 -9.80 -6.13 -14.81
C ASP A 17 -8.99 -5.83 -16.09
N ILE A 18 -9.30 -6.55 -17.16
CA ILE A 18 -8.64 -6.46 -18.47
C ILE A 18 -8.72 -5.02 -19.03
N SER A 19 -9.87 -4.35 -18.87
CA SER A 19 -10.04 -2.96 -19.29
C SER A 19 -9.15 -2.00 -18.49
N ALA A 20 -8.96 -2.24 -17.20
CA ALA A 20 -8.02 -1.46 -16.38
C ALA A 20 -6.56 -1.69 -16.80
N LYS A 21 -6.20 -2.90 -17.25
CA LYS A 21 -4.85 -3.20 -17.81
C LYS A 21 -4.59 -2.41 -19.09
N GLU A 22 -5.57 -2.35 -20.00
CA GLU A 22 -5.45 -1.60 -21.26
C GLU A 22 -5.34 -0.08 -21.01
N LEU A 23 -6.13 0.45 -20.08
CA LEU A 23 -6.07 1.87 -19.67
C LEU A 23 -4.75 2.22 -18.96
N ALA A 24 -4.25 1.34 -18.09
CA ALA A 24 -2.94 1.53 -17.46
C ALA A 24 -1.84 1.59 -18.52
N SER A 25 -1.82 0.64 -19.45
CA SER A 25 -0.87 0.61 -20.56
C SER A 25 -0.96 1.87 -21.42
N LYS A 26 -2.16 2.32 -21.79
CA LYS A 26 -2.37 3.55 -22.57
C LYS A 26 -1.81 4.79 -21.87
N TYR A 27 -2.14 5.02 -20.60
CA TYR A 27 -1.73 6.25 -19.90
C TYR A 27 -0.26 6.25 -19.48
N LEU A 28 0.33 5.07 -19.22
CA LEU A 28 1.77 4.93 -19.04
C LEU A 28 2.51 5.22 -20.37
N ASN A 29 2.01 4.70 -21.50
CA ASN A 29 2.55 4.98 -22.84
C ASN A 29 2.45 6.46 -23.25
N GLU A 30 1.37 7.16 -22.90
CA GLU A 30 1.26 8.60 -23.12
C GLU A 30 2.19 9.41 -22.20
N ALA A 31 2.35 8.99 -20.93
CA ALA A 31 3.33 9.59 -20.03
C ALA A 31 4.77 9.42 -20.54
N LEU A 32 5.07 8.24 -21.11
CA LEU A 32 6.33 7.93 -21.78
C LEU A 32 6.57 8.89 -22.95
N ARG A 33 5.58 9.13 -23.83
CA ARG A 33 5.66 10.11 -24.94
C ARG A 33 6.11 11.51 -24.52
N PHE A 34 5.72 11.98 -23.33
CA PHE A 34 6.18 13.26 -22.80
C PHE A 34 7.59 13.22 -22.20
N LEU A 35 8.04 12.05 -21.73
CA LEU A 35 9.37 11.84 -21.13
C LEU A 35 10.46 11.50 -22.17
N TYR A 36 10.08 11.07 -23.38
CA TYR A 36 10.96 10.83 -24.54
C TYR A 36 11.82 12.03 -24.96
N GLN A 37 11.58 13.22 -24.39
CA GLN A 37 12.36 14.42 -24.65
C GLN A 37 13.64 14.53 -23.79
N ALA A 38 13.95 13.55 -22.94
CA ALA A 38 15.16 13.53 -22.09
C ALA A 38 16.10 12.35 -22.44
N GLU A 39 17.26 12.67 -23.03
CA GLU A 39 18.21 11.77 -23.70
C GLU A 39 19.05 10.86 -22.74
N ASN A 40 18.58 9.67 -22.35
CA ASN A 40 19.46 8.64 -21.76
C ASN A 40 19.01 7.20 -22.10
N PRO A 41 19.76 6.46 -22.95
CA PRO A 41 19.35 5.15 -23.47
C PRO A 41 19.33 4.02 -22.42
N VAL A 42 20.11 4.12 -21.33
CA VAL A 42 20.11 3.09 -20.26
C VAL A 42 18.82 3.18 -19.43
N ILE A 43 18.32 4.40 -19.21
CA ILE A 43 17.05 4.63 -18.51
C ILE A 43 15.87 4.08 -19.34
N GLU A 44 15.97 4.15 -20.66
CA GLU A 44 14.95 3.64 -21.58
C GLU A 44 14.84 2.11 -21.54
N GLU A 45 15.97 1.40 -21.59
CA GLU A 45 15.98 -0.07 -21.50
C GLU A 45 15.42 -0.57 -20.16
N ILE A 46 15.81 0.08 -19.06
CA ILE A 46 15.32 -0.24 -17.71
C ILE A 46 13.80 -0.05 -17.61
N LYS A 47 13.27 1.05 -18.17
CA LYS A 47 11.82 1.32 -18.17
C LYS A 47 11.05 0.31 -19.01
N ILE A 48 11.51 -0.01 -20.21
CA ILE A 48 10.86 -1.01 -21.08
C ILE A 48 10.80 -2.37 -20.37
N LYS A 49 11.90 -2.79 -19.75
CA LYS A 49 11.95 -4.05 -19.01
C LYS A 49 11.03 -4.03 -17.79
N HIS A 50 10.95 -2.92 -17.05
CA HIS A 50 9.98 -2.77 -15.95
C HIS A 50 8.54 -2.83 -16.44
N ASP A 51 8.21 -2.12 -17.52
CA ASP A 51 6.86 -2.13 -18.10
C ASP A 51 6.45 -3.54 -18.53
N ILE A 52 7.34 -4.28 -19.21
CA ILE A 52 7.13 -5.70 -19.59
C ILE A 52 6.88 -6.55 -18.34
N ALA A 53 7.69 -6.39 -17.30
CA ALA A 53 7.52 -7.15 -16.06
C ALA A 53 6.19 -6.82 -15.37
N SER A 54 5.74 -5.57 -15.43
CA SER A 54 4.51 -5.09 -14.78
C SER A 54 3.22 -5.59 -15.46
N VAL A 55 3.29 -5.93 -16.76
CA VAL A 55 2.16 -6.46 -17.54
C VAL A 55 2.24 -7.97 -17.77
N SER A 56 3.40 -8.58 -17.50
CA SER A 56 3.56 -10.04 -17.53
C SER A 56 2.63 -10.70 -16.51
N THR A 57 1.86 -11.69 -16.97
CA THR A 57 1.00 -12.51 -16.11
C THR A 57 1.77 -13.63 -15.41
N ASP A 58 3.02 -13.89 -15.83
CA ASP A 58 3.88 -14.89 -15.20
C ASP A 58 4.84 -14.25 -14.19
N ILE A 59 4.64 -14.58 -12.92
CA ILE A 59 5.42 -14.04 -11.80
C ILE A 59 6.91 -14.41 -11.93
N VAL A 60 7.24 -15.58 -12.50
CA VAL A 60 8.63 -16.02 -12.69
C VAL A 60 9.36 -15.10 -13.68
N THR A 61 8.72 -14.82 -14.81
CA THR A 61 9.23 -13.92 -15.84
C THR A 61 9.40 -12.51 -15.28
N SER A 62 8.39 -11.98 -14.59
CA SER A 62 8.48 -10.65 -13.97
C SER A 62 9.62 -10.57 -12.95
N LEU A 63 9.81 -11.59 -12.12
CA LEU A 63 10.91 -11.63 -11.15
C LEU A 63 12.28 -11.66 -11.82
N ASN A 64 12.44 -12.46 -12.86
CA ASN A 64 13.71 -12.57 -13.58
C ASN A 64 14.08 -11.21 -14.20
N ILE A 65 13.13 -10.58 -14.88
CA ILE A 65 13.34 -9.27 -15.52
C ILE A 65 13.66 -8.21 -14.47
N LEU A 66 12.83 -8.09 -13.42
CA LEU A 66 13.04 -7.08 -12.38
C LEU A 66 14.38 -7.27 -11.67
N THR A 67 14.76 -8.51 -11.35
CA THR A 67 16.05 -8.79 -10.69
C THR A 67 17.22 -8.42 -11.59
N GLU A 68 17.13 -8.66 -12.89
CA GLU A 68 18.15 -8.30 -13.88
C GLU A 68 18.36 -6.78 -13.96
N ILE A 69 17.27 -6.00 -13.93
CA ILE A 69 17.32 -4.53 -14.06
C ILE A 69 17.41 -3.77 -12.73
N ASN A 70 17.46 -4.48 -11.60
CA ASN A 70 17.39 -3.89 -10.27
C ASN A 70 18.70 -3.19 -9.85
N ILE A 71 19.00 -2.12 -10.56
CA ILE A 71 20.17 -1.28 -10.33
C ILE A 71 19.92 -0.46 -9.06
N ASN A 72 20.84 -0.56 -8.10
CA ASN A 72 20.80 0.14 -6.81
C ASN A 72 19.55 -0.14 -5.96
N GLY A 73 18.80 -1.22 -6.23
CA GLY A 73 17.63 -1.61 -5.44
C GLY A 73 16.38 -0.77 -5.67
N VAL A 74 16.29 -0.06 -6.81
CA VAL A 74 15.13 0.78 -7.15
C VAL A 74 13.84 -0.02 -7.25
N PHE A 75 13.92 -1.30 -7.61
CA PHE A 75 12.75 -2.20 -7.75
C PHE A 75 12.67 -3.24 -6.62
N ASP A 76 13.36 -3.03 -5.49
CA ASP A 76 13.32 -3.99 -4.39
C ASP A 76 11.91 -4.15 -3.81
N ASP A 77 11.06 -3.12 -3.82
CA ASP A 77 9.67 -3.23 -3.37
C ASP A 77 8.77 -4.01 -4.34
N ASP A 78 8.92 -3.78 -5.66
CA ASP A 78 8.24 -4.55 -6.70
C ASP A 78 8.66 -6.03 -6.66
N ILE A 79 9.95 -6.31 -6.52
CA ILE A 79 10.49 -7.67 -6.37
C ILE A 79 9.93 -8.32 -5.09
N ALA A 80 9.87 -7.58 -3.99
CA ALA A 80 9.29 -8.06 -2.74
C ALA A 80 7.81 -8.42 -2.89
N ALA A 81 7.04 -7.61 -3.62
CA ALA A 81 5.63 -7.89 -3.91
C ALA A 81 5.46 -9.18 -4.73
N LEU A 82 6.30 -9.41 -5.73
CA LEU A 82 6.25 -10.66 -6.50
C LEU A 82 6.63 -11.89 -5.64
N TYR A 83 7.61 -11.77 -4.75
CA TYR A 83 7.90 -12.84 -3.79
C TYR A 83 6.77 -13.08 -2.80
N PHE A 84 6.08 -12.02 -2.38
CA PHE A 84 4.88 -12.12 -1.56
C PHE A 84 3.78 -12.90 -2.27
N ASP A 85 3.52 -12.62 -3.55
CA ASP A 85 2.52 -13.34 -4.35
C ASP A 85 2.88 -14.82 -4.54
N LYS A 86 4.18 -15.12 -4.65
CA LYS A 86 4.71 -16.50 -4.63
C LYS A 86 4.66 -17.17 -3.25
N LYS A 87 4.26 -16.44 -2.20
CA LYS A 87 4.28 -16.88 -0.80
C LYS A 87 5.70 -17.20 -0.27
N ASP A 88 6.73 -16.68 -0.92
CA ASP A 88 8.12 -16.73 -0.45
C ASP A 88 8.35 -15.54 0.50
N PHE A 89 7.78 -15.67 1.70
CA PHE A 89 7.71 -14.58 2.67
C PHE A 89 9.08 -14.13 3.17
N ASP A 90 10.04 -15.04 3.29
CA ASP A 90 11.39 -14.71 3.76
C ASP A 90 12.10 -13.79 2.76
N LYS A 91 12.00 -14.09 1.45
CA LYS A 91 12.55 -13.20 0.42
C LYS A 91 11.79 -11.89 0.33
N ALA A 92 10.46 -11.92 0.38
CA ALA A 92 9.66 -10.69 0.38
C ALA A 92 10.08 -9.76 1.52
N ILE A 93 10.22 -10.28 2.74
CA ILE A 93 10.71 -9.52 3.90
C ILE A 93 12.12 -8.95 3.65
N SER A 94 13.03 -9.75 3.11
CA SER A 94 14.41 -9.32 2.84
C SER A 94 14.47 -8.17 1.84
N TYR A 95 13.71 -8.26 0.74
CA TYR A 95 13.67 -7.21 -0.27
C TYR A 95 12.99 -5.93 0.24
N TYR A 96 11.87 -6.04 0.98
CA TYR A 96 11.29 -4.87 1.64
C TYR A 96 12.25 -4.22 2.64
N GLN A 97 13.00 -5.02 3.40
CA GLN A 97 13.99 -4.49 4.34
C GLN A 97 15.09 -3.70 3.61
N LYS A 98 15.66 -4.24 2.54
CA LYS A 98 16.65 -3.54 1.71
C LYS A 98 16.09 -2.24 1.15
N PHE A 99 14.84 -2.24 0.71
CA PHE A 99 14.19 -1.05 0.20
C PHE A 99 14.05 0.04 1.27
N ILE A 100 13.65 -0.34 2.50
CA ILE A 100 13.53 0.57 3.64
C ILE A 100 14.89 1.15 4.05
N GLU A 101 15.95 0.33 4.10
CA GLU A 101 17.31 0.76 4.47
C GLU A 101 17.89 1.82 3.54
N ARG A 102 17.41 1.88 2.28
CA ARG A 102 17.80 2.92 1.32
C ARG A 102 17.02 4.23 1.49
N ASN A 103 16.15 4.33 2.51
CA ASN A 103 15.39 5.53 2.89
C ASN A 103 14.55 6.14 1.77
N PHE A 104 13.97 5.30 0.89
CA PHE A 104 13.03 5.79 -0.11
C PHE A 104 11.75 6.31 0.57
N ILE A 105 11.18 7.41 0.07
CA ILE A 105 9.89 7.94 0.57
C ILE A 105 8.77 6.88 0.50
N MET A 106 8.88 5.92 -0.44
CA MET A 106 8.01 4.75 -0.57
C MET A 106 8.13 3.72 0.58
N SER A 107 8.99 3.96 1.58
CA SER A 107 9.16 3.08 2.75
C SER A 107 7.86 2.88 3.54
N ILE A 108 6.90 3.81 3.48
CA ILE A 108 5.58 3.65 4.09
C ILE A 108 4.89 2.36 3.60
N ALA A 109 4.85 2.16 2.27
CA ALA A 109 4.20 0.99 1.68
C ALA A 109 4.97 -0.29 2.01
N ALA A 110 6.31 -0.25 1.94
CA ALA A 110 7.17 -1.37 2.29
C ALA A 110 6.99 -1.81 3.76
N LEU A 111 6.91 -0.85 4.70
CA LEU A 111 6.66 -1.13 6.12
C LEU A 111 5.31 -1.81 6.34
N ILE A 112 4.26 -1.31 5.68
CA ILE A 112 2.92 -1.90 5.76
C ILE A 112 2.88 -3.30 5.15
N ASN A 113 3.48 -3.50 3.97
CA ASN A 113 3.51 -4.81 3.31
C ASN A 113 4.30 -5.82 4.14
N LYS A 114 5.42 -5.40 4.73
CA LYS A 114 6.20 -6.22 5.66
C LYS A 114 5.40 -6.55 6.94
N ALA A 115 4.64 -5.61 7.50
CA ALA A 115 3.73 -5.88 8.61
C ALA A 115 2.63 -6.89 8.25
N THR A 116 2.06 -6.77 7.05
CA THR A 116 1.10 -7.74 6.48
C THR A 116 1.67 -9.14 6.40
N ILE A 117 2.92 -9.29 5.94
CA ILE A 117 3.59 -10.59 5.92
C ILE A 117 3.72 -11.13 7.34
N TYR A 118 4.22 -10.33 8.27
CA TYR A 118 4.39 -10.76 9.66
C TYR A 118 3.09 -11.21 10.31
N MET A 119 1.97 -10.54 10.02
CA MET A 119 0.65 -10.99 10.47
C MET A 119 0.27 -12.35 9.88
N LYS A 120 0.49 -12.56 8.58
CA LYS A 120 0.20 -13.85 7.92
C LYS A 120 0.98 -15.01 8.52
N ILE A 121 2.23 -14.76 8.96
CA ILE A 121 3.08 -15.77 9.61
C ILE A 121 3.02 -15.71 11.14
N ASN A 122 1.97 -15.07 11.70
CA ASN A 122 1.69 -14.96 13.13
C ASN A 122 2.82 -14.35 13.99
N LYS A 123 3.67 -13.52 13.41
CA LYS A 123 4.70 -12.73 14.11
C LYS A 123 4.15 -11.35 14.48
N ILE A 124 3.18 -11.33 15.40
CA ILE A 124 2.39 -10.14 15.71
C ILE A 124 3.24 -8.96 16.22
N ASN A 125 4.25 -9.23 17.06
CA ASN A 125 5.13 -8.18 17.58
C ASN A 125 6.01 -7.54 16.48
N ASP A 126 6.43 -8.33 15.49
CA ASP A 126 7.19 -7.82 14.35
C ASP A 126 6.29 -6.96 13.44
N ALA A 127 5.04 -7.38 13.24
CA ALA A 127 4.05 -6.56 12.54
C ALA A 127 3.82 -5.22 13.25
N GLU A 128 3.67 -5.26 14.57
CA GLU A 128 3.48 -4.05 15.39
C GLU A 128 4.64 -3.08 15.27
N THR A 129 5.88 -3.59 15.34
CA THR A 129 7.09 -2.80 15.15
C THR A 129 7.05 -2.05 13.82
N ASN A 130 6.72 -2.73 12.72
CA ASN A 130 6.69 -2.13 11.39
C ASN A 130 5.54 -1.12 11.23
N VAL A 131 4.37 -1.37 11.81
CA VAL A 131 3.25 -0.40 11.82
C VAL A 131 3.61 0.84 12.62
N ASN A 132 4.25 0.69 13.79
CA ASN A 132 4.71 1.84 14.59
C ASN A 132 5.76 2.66 13.83
N SER A 133 6.72 2.00 13.16
CA SER A 133 7.70 2.68 12.30
C SER A 133 7.03 3.45 11.17
N CYS A 134 5.97 2.89 10.56
CA CYS A 134 5.19 3.57 9.53
C CYS A 134 4.51 4.84 10.07
N ILE A 135 3.84 4.74 11.23
CA ILE A 135 3.19 5.88 11.87
C ILE A 135 4.20 6.98 12.23
N ASN A 136 5.35 6.61 12.79
CA ASN A 136 6.41 7.56 13.14
C ASN A 136 6.97 8.25 11.90
N LEU A 137 7.27 7.49 10.85
CA LEU A 137 7.75 8.04 9.58
C LEU A 137 6.75 9.05 8.99
N ILE A 138 5.44 8.75 9.03
CA ILE A 138 4.41 9.69 8.57
C ILE A 138 4.34 10.92 9.47
N ASN A 139 4.55 10.77 10.78
CA ASN A 139 4.56 11.91 11.71
C ASN A 139 5.73 12.86 11.48
N ASP A 140 6.90 12.31 11.14
CA ASP A 140 8.11 13.07 10.85
C ASP A 140 8.03 13.81 9.50
N MET A 141 7.20 13.33 8.57
CA MET A 141 6.88 14.03 7.34
C MET A 141 5.92 15.19 7.66
N SER A 142 6.36 16.45 7.53
CA SER A 142 5.55 17.64 7.83
C SER A 142 4.13 17.56 7.22
N ILE A 143 3.11 17.38 8.09
CA ILE A 143 1.80 16.83 7.71
C ILE A 143 0.82 17.87 7.13
N SER A 144 1.11 19.17 7.13
CA SER A 144 0.05 20.15 6.82
C SER A 144 -0.29 20.18 5.32
N ASN A 145 -1.23 19.30 4.91
CA ASN A 145 -2.05 19.30 3.68
C ASN A 145 -1.83 18.19 2.66
N ASN A 146 -1.13 17.10 2.99
CA ASN A 146 -1.09 15.94 2.08
C ASN A 146 -2.20 14.92 2.42
N TYR A 147 -3.23 14.86 1.59
CA TYR A 147 -4.32 13.88 1.69
C TYR A 147 -3.83 12.43 1.68
N LEU A 148 -2.83 12.11 0.84
CA LEU A 148 -2.27 10.76 0.73
C LEU A 148 -1.58 10.32 2.02
N LEU A 149 -0.81 11.21 2.67
CA LEU A 149 -0.18 10.91 3.96
C LEU A 149 -1.22 10.71 5.06
N SER A 150 -2.29 11.52 5.04
CA SER A 150 -3.40 11.39 5.99
C SER A 150 -4.15 10.06 5.81
N ALA A 151 -4.40 9.63 4.56
CA ALA A 151 -4.99 8.33 4.25
C ALA A 151 -4.08 7.16 4.66
N ASN A 152 -2.77 7.25 4.38
CA ASN A 152 -1.80 6.23 4.81
C ASN A 152 -1.72 6.12 6.34
N LYS A 153 -1.80 7.26 7.05
CA LYS A 153 -1.83 7.26 8.52
C LYS A 153 -3.09 6.58 9.05
N LEU A 154 -4.25 6.89 8.47
CA LEU A 154 -5.50 6.24 8.84
C LEU A 154 -5.41 4.72 8.63
N TYR A 155 -4.90 4.27 7.47
CA TYR A 155 -4.69 2.85 7.20
C TYR A 155 -3.75 2.19 8.24
N ALA A 156 -2.63 2.85 8.57
CA ALA A 156 -1.69 2.35 9.57
C ALA A 156 -2.30 2.27 10.98
N LEU A 157 -3.16 3.23 11.35
CA LEU A 157 -3.90 3.21 12.62
C LEU A 157 -4.91 2.06 12.67
N ILE A 158 -5.66 1.83 11.58
CA ILE A 158 -6.57 0.67 11.47
C ILE A 158 -5.78 -0.64 11.59
N PHE A 159 -4.60 -0.71 10.97
CA PHE A 159 -3.73 -1.87 11.12
C PHE A 159 -3.29 -2.05 12.59
N LYS A 160 -2.85 -0.98 13.23
CA LYS A 160 -2.48 -1.00 14.65
C LYS A 160 -3.64 -1.48 15.53
N PHE A 161 -4.86 -1.04 15.24
CA PHE A 161 -6.07 -1.51 15.93
C PHE A 161 -6.22 -3.03 15.82
N ILE A 162 -6.11 -3.59 14.60
CA ILE A 162 -6.21 -5.04 14.37
C ILE A 162 -5.15 -5.81 15.17
N ILE A 163 -3.93 -5.29 15.21
CA ILE A 163 -2.83 -5.89 15.98
C ILE A 163 -3.18 -5.90 17.48
N LEU A 164 -3.62 -4.77 18.03
CA LEU A 164 -4.00 -4.67 19.44
C LEU A 164 -5.18 -5.58 19.78
N TYR A 165 -6.14 -5.71 18.87
CA TYR A 165 -7.27 -6.60 19.01
C TYR A 165 -6.81 -8.06 19.10
N LYS A 166 -5.92 -8.51 18.19
CA LYS A 166 -5.34 -9.86 18.27
C LYS A 166 -4.47 -10.10 19.51
N LYS A 167 -3.90 -9.05 20.09
CA LYS A 167 -3.14 -9.12 21.36
C LYS A 167 -4.05 -9.10 22.60
N ASN A 168 -5.37 -8.95 22.45
CA ASN A 168 -6.32 -8.73 23.55
C ASN A 168 -5.95 -7.53 24.45
N ASN A 169 -5.36 -6.48 23.87
CA ASN A 169 -4.96 -5.29 24.62
C ASN A 169 -6.06 -4.22 24.60
N HIS A 170 -7.07 -4.41 25.46
CA HIS A 170 -8.32 -3.63 25.42
C HIS A 170 -8.17 -2.15 25.80
N ASN A 171 -7.17 -1.78 26.60
CA ASN A 171 -6.97 -0.38 27.00
C ASN A 171 -6.53 0.49 25.81
N ASP A 172 -5.58 -0.02 25.03
CA ASP A 172 -5.02 0.71 23.88
C ASP A 172 -6.01 0.75 22.69
N LEU A 173 -6.96 -0.19 22.62
CA LEU A 173 -7.98 -0.22 21.57
C LEU A 173 -8.88 1.03 21.58
N ASN A 174 -9.28 1.49 22.76
CA ASN A 174 -10.16 2.66 22.89
C ASN A 174 -9.47 3.95 22.46
N GLU A 175 -8.17 4.08 22.72
CA GLU A 175 -7.38 5.23 22.29
C GLU A 175 -7.21 5.24 20.77
N ILE A 176 -6.76 4.12 20.20
CA ILE A 176 -6.58 4.01 18.75
C ILE A 176 -7.91 4.18 18.00
N SER A 177 -9.01 3.66 18.54
CA SER A 177 -10.35 3.85 17.95
C SER A 177 -10.73 5.32 17.82
N ARG A 178 -10.54 6.11 18.90
CA ARG A 178 -10.79 7.55 18.85
C ARG A 178 -9.91 8.26 17.83
N MET A 179 -8.63 7.91 17.75
CA MET A 179 -7.71 8.48 16.75
C MET A 179 -8.15 8.18 15.30
N ILE A 180 -8.64 6.96 15.05
CA ILE A 180 -9.16 6.56 13.73
C ILE A 180 -10.40 7.40 13.38
N LEU A 181 -11.37 7.50 14.29
CA LEU A 181 -12.61 8.24 14.07
C LEU A 181 -12.35 9.74 13.84
N ASP A 182 -11.46 10.36 14.62
CA ASP A 182 -11.08 11.76 14.45
C ASP A 182 -10.38 11.99 13.10
N MET A 183 -9.50 11.08 12.68
CA MET A 183 -8.79 11.19 11.42
C MET A 183 -9.71 11.00 10.21
N GLU A 184 -10.62 10.03 10.28
CA GLU A 184 -11.64 9.79 9.25
C GLU A 184 -12.52 11.05 9.08
N LYS A 185 -12.99 11.63 10.20
CA LYS A 185 -13.76 12.89 10.19
C LYS A 185 -12.98 14.06 9.59
N ASN A 186 -11.69 14.18 9.89
CA ASN A 186 -10.85 15.23 9.32
C ASN A 186 -10.64 15.07 7.81
N LEU A 187 -10.45 13.83 7.34
CA LEU A 187 -10.36 13.52 5.91
C LEU A 187 -11.66 13.83 5.15
N LEU A 188 -12.80 13.45 5.75
CA LEU A 188 -14.14 13.76 5.28
C LEU A 188 -14.35 15.26 5.07
N ASN A 189 -14.02 16.06 6.09
CA ASN A 189 -14.24 17.51 6.05
C ASN A 189 -13.33 18.21 5.03
N LYS A 190 -12.10 17.74 4.82
CA LYS A 190 -11.18 18.30 3.82
C LYS A 190 -11.62 18.02 2.39
N ASN A 191 -12.10 16.81 2.09
CA ASN A 191 -12.62 16.48 0.77
C ASN A 191 -13.77 17.41 0.33
N ASN A 192 -14.62 17.80 1.28
CA ASN A 192 -15.74 18.72 1.01
C ASN A 192 -15.29 20.18 0.81
N ALA A 193 -14.14 20.58 1.36
CA ALA A 193 -13.65 21.95 1.31
C ALA A 193 -12.80 22.25 0.05
N ASP A 194 -11.98 21.30 -0.40
CA ASP A 194 -11.01 21.52 -1.48
C ASP A 194 -11.58 21.26 -2.90
N GLY A 195 -12.86 20.90 -3.02
CA GLY A 195 -13.48 20.61 -4.32
C GLY A 195 -12.85 19.43 -5.07
N PHE A 196 -12.02 18.63 -4.39
CA PHE A 196 -11.39 17.43 -4.91
C PHE A 196 -12.46 16.33 -5.04
N ILE A 197 -13.26 16.39 -6.10
CA ILE A 197 -14.06 15.26 -6.59
C ILE A 197 -13.08 14.27 -7.26
N VAL A 198 -12.22 13.63 -6.48
CA VAL A 198 -11.67 12.33 -6.86
C VAL A 198 -12.71 11.34 -6.37
N GLY A 199 -13.27 10.54 -7.28
CA GLY A 199 -14.40 9.62 -7.09
C GLY A 199 -14.29 8.65 -5.92
N ILE A 200 -14.37 9.19 -4.71
CA ILE A 200 -14.57 8.56 -3.42
C ILE A 200 -15.95 9.06 -2.99
N ASP A 201 -16.98 8.61 -3.72
CA ASP A 201 -18.37 9.03 -3.49
C ASP A 201 -18.92 8.54 -2.13
N ASP A 202 -18.14 7.77 -1.36
CA ASP A 202 -18.49 7.37 0.00
C ASP A 202 -17.23 7.32 0.88
N SER A 203 -16.97 8.42 1.56
CA SER A 203 -15.93 8.54 2.58
C SER A 203 -16.33 7.92 3.93
N LYS A 204 -17.56 7.38 4.04
CA LYS A 204 -17.98 6.40 5.06
C LYS A 204 -17.34 5.01 4.89
N ASP A 205 -16.56 4.83 3.82
CA ASP A 205 -16.11 3.53 3.36
C ASP A 205 -14.59 3.33 3.50
N ILE A 206 -13.81 4.30 4.03
CA ILE A 206 -12.35 4.12 4.14
C ILE A 206 -12.03 3.07 5.21
N LEU A 207 -12.67 3.16 6.38
CA LEU A 207 -12.55 2.14 7.42
C LEU A 207 -13.01 0.77 6.90
N SER A 208 -14.18 0.71 6.26
CA SER A 208 -14.75 -0.54 5.71
C SER A 208 -13.87 -1.15 4.63
N LYS A 209 -13.45 -0.38 3.60
CA LYS A 209 -12.51 -0.82 2.56
C LYS A 209 -11.17 -1.29 3.12
N SER A 210 -10.67 -0.63 4.16
CA SER A 210 -9.43 -1.05 4.82
C SER A 210 -9.63 -2.41 5.49
N ILE A 211 -10.73 -2.59 6.23
CA ILE A 211 -11.11 -3.87 6.86
C ILE A 211 -11.28 -4.97 5.80
N ASP A 212 -11.95 -4.67 4.69
CA ASP A 212 -12.12 -5.60 3.55
C ASP A 212 -10.76 -6.02 2.98
N ASN A 213 -9.82 -5.08 2.82
CA ASN A 213 -8.46 -5.40 2.39
C ASN A 213 -7.73 -6.34 3.37
N PHE A 214 -7.92 -6.16 4.69
CA PHE A 214 -7.35 -7.07 5.69
C PHE A 214 -7.96 -8.47 5.61
N LYS A 215 -9.26 -8.57 5.33
CA LYS A 215 -9.97 -9.84 5.11
C LYS A 215 -9.52 -10.54 3.83
N ILE A 216 -9.43 -9.83 2.70
CA ILE A 216 -8.91 -10.36 1.42
C ILE A 216 -7.50 -10.91 1.62
N ASN A 217 -6.68 -10.20 2.39
CA ASN A 217 -5.34 -10.63 2.76
C ASN A 217 -5.29 -11.71 3.85
N ARG A 218 -6.44 -12.24 4.30
CA ARG A 218 -6.54 -13.27 5.35
C ARG A 218 -5.81 -12.89 6.64
N ILE A 219 -5.76 -11.60 6.96
CA ILE A 219 -5.20 -11.08 8.22
C ILE A 219 -6.25 -11.20 9.33
N ILE A 220 -7.52 -11.03 8.99
CA ILE A 220 -8.66 -11.23 9.89
C ILE A 220 -9.67 -12.21 9.27
N THR A 221 -10.44 -12.88 10.12
CA THR A 221 -11.58 -13.73 9.73
C THR A 221 -12.85 -12.90 9.56
N SER A 222 -13.88 -13.45 8.91
CA SER A 222 -15.20 -12.80 8.80
C SER A 222 -15.87 -12.55 10.15
N GLN A 223 -15.58 -13.39 11.14
CA GLN A 223 -16.04 -13.18 12.51
C GLN A 223 -15.33 -11.98 13.14
N GLU A 224 -14.00 -11.93 13.07
CA GLU A 224 -13.20 -10.82 13.59
C GLU A 224 -13.58 -9.49 12.92
N GLU A 225 -13.81 -9.48 11.61
CA GLU A 225 -14.36 -8.33 10.88
C GLU A 225 -15.66 -7.83 11.49
N THR A 226 -16.62 -8.72 11.74
CA THR A 226 -17.92 -8.36 12.34
C THR A 226 -17.74 -7.77 13.73
N GLU A 227 -16.86 -8.36 14.54
CA GLU A 227 -16.55 -7.88 15.89
C GLU A 227 -15.87 -6.50 15.87
N ILE A 228 -14.91 -6.29 14.98
CA ILE A 228 -14.21 -5.02 14.78
C ILE A 228 -15.20 -3.93 14.35
N ILE A 229 -16.03 -4.19 13.34
CA ILE A 229 -17.04 -3.24 12.87
C ILE A 229 -18.02 -2.88 14.01
N ASN A 230 -18.45 -3.87 14.78
CA ASN A 230 -19.33 -3.63 15.93
C ASN A 230 -18.66 -2.84 17.04
N PHE A 231 -17.35 -3.01 17.25
CA PHE A 231 -16.57 -2.22 18.19
C PHE A 231 -16.59 -0.73 17.81
N PHE A 232 -16.32 -0.40 16.55
CA PHE A 232 -16.34 0.98 16.06
C PHE A 232 -17.74 1.60 16.13
N LYS A 233 -18.80 0.83 15.90
CA LYS A 233 -20.19 1.33 16.05
C LYS A 233 -20.57 1.70 17.49
N ARG A 234 -19.86 1.20 18.48
CA ARG A 234 -20.11 1.44 19.91
C ARG A 234 -19.19 2.52 20.51
N SER A 235 -18.10 2.84 19.81
CA SER A 235 -17.11 3.86 20.20
C SER A 235 -17.60 5.25 19.84
#